data_AF-A0A212RDU3-F1
#
_entry.id   AF-A0A212RDU3-F1
#
_cell.length_a   1.000
_cell.length_b   1.000
_cell.length_c   1.000
_cell.angle_alpha   90.00
_cell.angle_beta   90.00
_cell.angle_gamma   90.00
#
_symmetry.space_group_name_H-M   'P 1'
#
loop_
_entity.id
_entity.type
_entity.pdbx_description
1 polymer ?
#
loop_
_entity_poly.entity_id
_entity_poly.type
_entity_poly.pdbx_seq_one_letter_code
_entity_poly.pdbx_strand_id
1 'polypeptide(L)'
;MRLWDVRAGLQALQTLGRLAEQTKAALARRIQGEPLPENAQATLHHALDHLSEVREGFILSLRTSAVPSFAELRALVERVMMDWSAWEAMGFRFMPAFQLARPGDQVFFFHHAYIAMGILPRLPDYAVTFPHQRHPTYADIPVPGTPGEVLDRIEEMEHVVWVAENADLESAPADSVRRTYAFFEASAWLVATELSRWMGRRGWPGLRPEG
;
A
#
# COMPACT_ATOMS: atom_id res chain seq x y z
N MET A 1 -10.23 20.27 -21.16
CA MET A 1 -9.48 19.77 -19.99
C MET A 1 -10.31 20.06 -18.75
N ARG A 2 -11.08 19.09 -18.23
CA ARG A 2 -11.79 19.28 -16.95
C ARG A 2 -10.72 19.26 -15.86
N LEU A 3 -10.62 20.35 -15.10
CA LEU A 3 -9.91 20.38 -13.82
C LEU A 3 -10.35 19.15 -13.04
N TRP A 4 -9.40 18.37 -12.54
CA TRP A 4 -9.65 17.28 -11.59
C TRP A 4 -10.65 17.77 -10.54
N ASP A 5 -11.71 17.01 -10.28
CA ASP A 5 -12.64 17.36 -9.22
C ASP A 5 -11.89 17.24 -7.89
N VAL A 6 -11.46 18.39 -7.35
CA VAL A 6 -10.71 18.47 -6.09
C VAL A 6 -11.45 17.73 -4.97
N ARG A 7 -12.79 17.72 -5.01
CA ARG A 7 -13.61 16.96 -4.05
C ARG A 7 -13.42 15.46 -4.22
N ALA A 8 -13.40 14.96 -5.45
CA ALA A 8 -13.14 13.55 -5.73
C ALA A 8 -11.73 13.13 -5.29
N GLY A 9 -10.72 13.96 -5.55
CA GLY A 9 -9.35 13.71 -5.06
C GLY A 9 -9.24 13.69 -3.53
N LEU A 10 -9.91 14.63 -2.85
CA LEU A 10 -9.94 14.65 -1.38
C LEU A 10 -10.66 13.43 -0.81
N GLN A 11 -11.76 13.01 -1.43
CA GLN A 11 -12.50 11.81 -1.03
C GLN A 11 -11.65 10.55 -1.23
N ALA A 12 -10.91 10.45 -2.33
CA ALA A 12 -9.98 9.35 -2.59
C ALA A 12 -8.88 9.29 -1.50
N LEU A 13 -8.26 10.42 -1.17
CA LEU A 13 -7.29 10.52 -0.07
C LEU A 13 -7.89 10.08 1.27
N GLN A 14 -9.08 10.57 1.62
CA GLN A 14 -9.74 10.19 2.88
C GLN A 14 -10.07 8.69 2.94
N THR A 15 -10.54 8.10 1.83
CA THR A 15 -10.78 6.66 1.74
C THR A 15 -9.50 5.87 1.92
N LEU A 16 -8.42 6.30 1.27
CA LEU A 16 -7.11 5.69 1.38
C LEU A 16 -6.54 5.74 2.81
N GLY A 17 -6.64 6.88 3.49
CA GLY A 17 -6.20 7.02 4.88
C GLY A 17 -6.99 6.11 5.83
N ARG A 18 -8.31 5.99 5.64
CA ARG A 18 -9.13 5.06 6.44
C ARG A 18 -8.74 3.62 6.18
N LEU A 19 -8.58 3.22 4.92
CA LEU A 19 -8.16 1.87 4.55
C LEU A 19 -6.80 1.54 5.17
N ALA A 20 -5.84 2.46 5.09
CA ALA A 20 -4.50 2.28 5.66
C ALA A 20 -4.53 2.11 7.19
N GLU A 21 -5.25 2.98 7.91
CA GLU A 21 -5.42 2.86 9.38
C GLU A 21 -6.10 1.55 9.78
N GLN A 22 -7.18 1.18 9.09
CA GLN A 22 -7.93 -0.04 9.40
C GLN A 22 -7.10 -1.30 9.09
N THR A 23 -6.34 -1.29 7.99
CA THR A 23 -5.46 -2.41 7.61
C THR A 23 -4.32 -2.56 8.61
N LYS A 24 -3.67 -1.46 9.00
CA LYS A 24 -2.68 -1.44 10.08
C LYS A 24 -3.23 -2.04 11.37
N ALA A 25 -4.45 -1.65 11.77
CA ALA A 25 -5.09 -2.19 12.96
C ALA A 25 -5.42 -3.69 12.85
N ALA A 26 -5.87 -4.14 11.67
CA ALA A 26 -6.12 -5.56 11.41
C ALA A 26 -4.81 -6.38 11.48
N LEU A 27 -3.72 -5.89 10.88
CA LEU A 27 -2.41 -6.52 10.94
C LEU A 27 -1.87 -6.56 12.39
N ALA A 28 -2.03 -5.48 13.17
CA ALA A 28 -1.62 -5.45 14.58
C ALA A 28 -2.24 -6.61 15.38
N ARG A 29 -3.53 -6.85 15.16
CA ARG A 29 -4.26 -7.95 15.81
C ARG A 29 -3.73 -9.31 15.40
N ARG A 30 -3.51 -9.51 14.10
CA ARG A 30 -2.91 -10.77 13.60
C ARG A 30 -1.52 -11.01 14.19
N ILE A 31 -0.69 -9.98 14.28
CA ILE A 31 0.65 -10.06 14.89
C ILE A 31 0.56 -10.44 16.38
N GLN A 32 -0.49 -9.99 17.07
CA GLN A 32 -0.73 -10.32 18.49
C GLN A 32 -1.43 -11.67 18.69
N GLY A 33 -1.76 -12.40 17.61
CA GLY A 33 -2.53 -13.65 17.68
C GLY A 33 -4.01 -13.45 18.05
N GLU A 34 -4.51 -12.21 17.95
CA GLU A 34 -5.92 -11.91 18.24
C GLU A 34 -6.83 -12.34 17.09
N PRO A 35 -8.06 -12.80 17.38
CA PRO A 35 -9.05 -13.10 16.36
C PRO A 35 -9.46 -11.81 15.62
N LEU A 36 -9.60 -11.90 14.30
CA LEU A 36 -10.14 -10.80 13.50
C LEU A 36 -11.67 -10.74 13.62
N PRO A 37 -12.24 -9.57 13.95
CA PRO A 37 -13.67 -9.37 13.73
C PRO A 37 -13.98 -9.30 12.24
N GLU A 38 -15.23 -9.57 11.87
CA GLU A 38 -15.70 -9.63 10.47
C GLU A 38 -15.38 -8.35 9.67
N ASN A 39 -15.50 -7.17 10.30
CA ASN A 39 -15.17 -5.90 9.66
C ASN A 39 -13.66 -5.75 9.36
N ALA A 40 -12.78 -6.35 10.18
CA ALA A 40 -11.35 -6.34 9.94
C ALA A 40 -10.98 -7.33 8.82
N GLN A 41 -11.69 -8.44 8.69
CA GLN A 41 -11.52 -9.36 7.56
C GLN A 41 -11.90 -8.69 6.22
N ALA A 42 -13.05 -8.02 6.16
CA ALA A 42 -13.45 -7.22 4.99
C ALA A 42 -12.44 -6.10 4.68
N THR A 43 -11.81 -5.52 5.71
CA THR A 43 -10.75 -4.52 5.52
C THR A 43 -9.53 -5.11 4.84
N LEU A 44 -9.07 -6.30 5.24
CA LEU A 44 -7.93 -6.97 4.61
C LEU A 44 -8.23 -7.31 3.14
N HIS A 45 -9.45 -7.76 2.85
CA HIS A 45 -9.92 -7.95 1.48
C HIS A 45 -9.81 -6.66 0.64
N HIS A 46 -10.34 -5.55 1.16
CA HIS A 46 -10.24 -4.24 0.49
C HIS A 46 -8.79 -3.74 0.36
N ALA A 47 -7.91 -4.12 1.28
CA ALA A 47 -6.49 -3.81 1.17
C ALA A 47 -5.83 -4.59 0.02
N LEU A 48 -6.22 -5.85 -0.22
CA LEU A 48 -5.79 -6.62 -1.39
C LEU A 48 -6.28 -6.02 -2.69
N ASP A 49 -7.56 -5.62 -2.75
CA ASP A 49 -8.11 -4.92 -3.91
C ASP A 49 -7.29 -3.65 -4.20
N HIS A 50 -7.02 -2.86 -3.16
CA HIS A 50 -6.22 -1.65 -3.29
C HIS A 50 -4.79 -1.92 -3.76
N LEU A 51 -4.12 -2.93 -3.23
CA LEU A 51 -2.77 -3.30 -3.65
C LEU A 51 -2.74 -3.81 -5.10
N SER A 52 -3.81 -4.46 -5.55
CA SER A 52 -3.99 -4.84 -6.96
C SER A 52 -4.08 -3.59 -7.85
N GLU A 53 -4.86 -2.57 -7.47
CA GLU A 53 -4.93 -1.28 -8.17
C GLU A 53 -3.58 -0.54 -8.17
N VAL A 54 -2.81 -0.64 -7.08
CA VAL A 54 -1.43 -0.11 -6.99
C VAL A 54 -0.51 -0.82 -7.99
N ARG A 55 -0.60 -2.15 -8.11
CA ARG A 55 0.15 -2.94 -9.09
C ARG A 55 -0.22 -2.56 -10.52
N GLU A 56 -1.51 -2.43 -10.81
CA GLU A 56 -1.97 -1.95 -12.11
C GLU A 56 -1.46 -0.54 -12.41
N GLY A 57 -1.52 0.37 -11.43
CA GLY A 57 -0.98 1.72 -11.54
C GLY A 57 0.53 1.75 -11.81
N PHE A 58 1.29 0.83 -11.20
CA PHE A 58 2.70 0.63 -11.51
C PHE A 58 2.90 0.24 -12.98
N ILE A 59 2.18 -0.78 -13.46
CA ILE A 59 2.27 -1.27 -14.84
C ILE A 59 1.94 -0.15 -15.83
N LEU A 60 0.89 0.63 -15.58
CA LEU A 60 0.46 1.75 -16.42
C LEU A 60 1.44 2.93 -16.41
N SER A 61 2.18 3.11 -15.31
CA SER A 61 3.14 4.21 -15.12
C SER A 61 4.56 3.85 -15.57
N LEU A 62 4.86 2.56 -15.73
CA LEU A 62 6.20 2.08 -16.06
C LEU A 62 6.64 2.61 -17.43
N ARG A 63 7.80 3.25 -17.45
CA ARG A 63 8.47 3.71 -18.68
C ARG A 63 9.75 2.93 -18.86
N THR A 64 10.05 2.51 -20.09
CA THR A 64 11.29 1.80 -20.42
C THR A 64 12.55 2.61 -20.04
N SER A 65 12.48 3.95 -20.11
CA SER A 65 13.56 4.84 -19.70
C SER A 65 13.88 4.81 -18.20
N ALA A 66 12.96 4.33 -17.37
CA ALA A 66 13.17 4.21 -15.92
C ALA A 66 13.81 2.86 -15.53
N VAL A 67 14.00 1.95 -16.48
CA VAL A 67 14.58 0.62 -16.23
C VAL A 67 16.09 0.65 -16.53
N PRO A 68 16.96 0.43 -15.54
CA PRO A 68 18.41 0.62 -15.69
C PRO A 68 19.10 -0.46 -16.55
N SER A 69 18.45 -1.60 -16.81
CA SER A 69 19.05 -2.67 -17.61
C SER A 69 18.04 -3.45 -18.46
N PHE A 70 18.51 -4.02 -19.57
CA PHE A 70 17.70 -4.89 -20.41
C PHE A 70 17.30 -6.20 -19.70
N ALA A 71 18.14 -6.71 -18.79
CA ALA A 71 17.82 -7.91 -18.01
C ALA A 71 16.63 -7.66 -17.06
N GLU A 72 16.61 -6.50 -16.39
CA GLU A 72 15.48 -6.09 -15.56
C GLU A 72 14.23 -5.83 -16.40
N LEU A 73 14.37 -5.17 -17.56
CA LEU A 73 13.24 -4.97 -18.47
C LEU A 73 12.62 -6.30 -18.89
N ARG A 74 13.45 -7.30 -19.26
CA ARG A 74 12.98 -8.63 -19.61
C ARG A 74 12.28 -9.30 -18.44
N ALA A 75 12.86 -9.26 -17.24
CA ALA A 75 12.24 -9.84 -16.04
C ALA A 75 10.89 -9.18 -15.71
N LEU A 76 10.79 -7.86 -15.86
CA LEU A 76 9.55 -7.11 -15.69
C LEU A 76 8.52 -7.52 -16.74
N VAL A 77 8.91 -7.61 -18.02
CA VAL A 77 8.01 -8.06 -19.10
C VAL A 77 7.55 -9.50 -18.87
N GLU A 78 8.43 -10.40 -18.45
CA GLU A 78 8.06 -11.79 -18.16
C GLU A 78 7.07 -11.90 -16.99
N ARG A 79 7.25 -11.10 -15.92
CA ARG A 79 6.31 -11.06 -14.78
C ARG A 79 5.00 -10.36 -15.10
N VAL A 80 5.03 -9.28 -15.89
CA VAL A 80 3.85 -8.50 -16.33
C VAL A 80 3.15 -9.11 -17.55
N MET A 81 3.75 -10.07 -18.25
CA MET A 81 3.09 -10.77 -19.36
C MET A 81 2.87 -12.26 -19.09
N MET A 82 3.08 -12.71 -17.86
CA MET A 82 2.75 -14.08 -17.44
C MET A 82 1.23 -14.32 -17.57
N ASP A 83 0.81 -15.57 -17.74
CA ASP A 83 -0.58 -15.94 -17.97
C ASP A 83 -1.46 -15.61 -16.75
N TRP A 84 -2.07 -14.43 -16.82
CA TRP A 84 -2.89 -13.78 -15.80
C TRP A 84 -4.12 -14.60 -15.36
N SER A 85 -4.51 -15.60 -16.15
CA SER A 85 -5.59 -16.53 -15.83
C SER A 85 -5.34 -17.34 -14.54
N ALA A 86 -4.07 -17.61 -14.21
CA ALA A 86 -3.69 -18.29 -12.97
C ALA A 86 -3.96 -17.43 -11.72
N TRP A 87 -3.84 -16.11 -11.84
CA TRP A 87 -4.10 -15.18 -10.75
C TRP A 87 -5.60 -14.92 -10.56
N GLU A 88 -6.39 -14.89 -11.64
CA GLU A 88 -7.85 -14.89 -11.55
C GLU A 88 -8.39 -16.12 -10.81
N ALA A 89 -7.81 -17.29 -11.07
CA ALA A 89 -8.15 -18.52 -10.36
C ALA A 89 -7.81 -18.48 -8.86
N MET A 90 -6.87 -17.63 -8.44
CA MET A 90 -6.51 -17.37 -7.04
C MET A 90 -7.34 -16.27 -6.37
N GLY A 91 -8.34 -15.70 -7.08
CA GLY A 91 -9.29 -14.74 -6.53
C GLY A 91 -8.99 -13.27 -6.83
N PHE A 92 -7.91 -12.97 -7.57
CA PHE A 92 -7.62 -11.60 -8.03
C PHE A 92 -8.57 -11.22 -9.16
N ARG A 93 -9.26 -10.08 -9.04
CA ARG A 93 -10.19 -9.60 -10.09
C ARG A 93 -9.52 -8.53 -10.93
N PHE A 94 -9.41 -8.78 -12.24
CA PHE A 94 -8.94 -7.78 -13.20
C PHE A 94 -10.11 -7.20 -13.98
N MET A 95 -10.03 -5.90 -14.30
CA MET A 95 -11.03 -5.25 -15.17
C MET A 95 -10.90 -5.78 -16.61
N PRO A 96 -12.02 -6.12 -17.29
CA PRO A 96 -11.97 -6.59 -18.67
C PRO A 96 -11.44 -5.49 -19.61
N ALA A 97 -10.52 -5.86 -20.50
CA ALA A 97 -9.70 -5.02 -21.39
C ALA A 97 -10.46 -4.15 -22.43
N PHE A 98 -11.79 -4.07 -22.38
CA PHE A 98 -12.61 -3.43 -23.43
C PHE A 98 -13.38 -2.19 -22.97
N GLN A 99 -13.17 -1.72 -21.74
CA GLN A 99 -13.60 -0.39 -21.34
C GLN A 99 -12.38 0.53 -21.35
N LEU A 100 -12.46 1.66 -22.08
CA LEU A 100 -11.53 2.78 -21.90
C LEU A 100 -11.73 3.35 -20.49
N ALA A 101 -11.20 2.66 -19.48
CA ALA A 101 -11.06 3.18 -18.14
C ALA A 101 -10.12 4.39 -18.23
N ARG A 102 -10.49 5.49 -17.57
CA ARG A 102 -9.54 6.58 -17.32
C ARG A 102 -8.74 6.13 -16.10
N PRO A 103 -7.44 5.76 -16.23
CA PRO A 103 -6.70 5.12 -15.15
C PRO A 103 -6.26 6.11 -14.06
N GLY A 104 -7.06 7.15 -13.82
CA GLY A 104 -6.71 8.23 -12.90
C GLY A 104 -6.50 7.72 -11.48
N ASP A 105 -7.31 6.75 -11.07
CA ASP A 105 -7.29 6.20 -9.72
C ASP A 105 -6.10 5.23 -9.53
N GLN A 106 -5.85 4.32 -10.47
CA GLN A 106 -4.69 3.40 -10.44
C GLN A 106 -3.37 4.18 -10.34
N VAL A 107 -3.18 5.16 -11.22
CA VAL A 107 -1.97 5.99 -11.25
C VAL A 107 -1.84 6.80 -9.96
N PHE A 108 -2.94 7.33 -9.43
CA PHE A 108 -2.96 8.02 -8.14
C PHE A 108 -2.55 7.10 -6.99
N PHE A 109 -3.15 5.90 -6.89
CA PHE A 109 -2.84 4.92 -5.85
C PHE A 109 -1.40 4.46 -5.90
N PHE A 110 -0.88 4.16 -7.09
CA PHE A 110 0.53 3.82 -7.27
C PHE A 110 1.45 4.94 -6.80
N HIS A 111 1.20 6.19 -7.20
CA HIS A 111 2.05 7.31 -6.77
C HIS A 111 1.99 7.54 -5.27
N HIS A 112 0.82 7.40 -4.65
CA HIS A 112 0.71 7.44 -3.20
C HIS A 112 1.56 6.33 -2.55
N ALA A 113 1.42 5.08 -3.01
CA ALA A 113 2.17 3.95 -2.49
C ALA A 113 3.68 4.15 -2.64
N TYR A 114 4.12 4.65 -3.80
CA TYR A 114 5.52 4.97 -4.08
C TYR A 114 6.09 6.03 -3.12
N ILE A 115 5.31 7.09 -2.85
CA ILE A 115 5.71 8.11 -1.87
C ILE A 115 5.74 7.51 -0.46
N ALA A 116 4.73 6.72 -0.08
CA ALA A 116 4.66 6.05 1.22
C ALA A 116 5.90 5.17 1.47
N MET A 117 6.32 4.39 0.47
CA MET A 117 7.57 3.61 0.51
C MET A 117 8.81 4.50 0.70
N GLY A 118 8.87 5.64 0.03
CA GLY A 118 10.01 6.56 0.10
C GLY A 118 10.14 7.35 1.40
N ILE A 119 9.04 7.63 2.09
CA ILE A 119 9.05 8.36 3.37
C ILE A 119 9.30 7.46 4.58
N LEU A 120 9.05 6.15 4.44
CA LEU A 120 9.03 5.18 5.52
C LEU A 120 10.30 5.22 6.41
N PRO A 121 11.55 5.31 5.89
CA PRO A 121 12.75 5.40 6.74
C PRO A 121 12.87 6.71 7.52
N ARG A 122 12.05 7.70 7.19
CA ARG A 122 12.03 9.05 7.79
C ARG A 122 10.74 9.29 8.58
N LEU A 123 9.94 8.25 8.80
CA LEU A 123 8.73 8.36 9.60
C LEU A 123 9.12 8.79 11.03
N PRO A 124 8.46 9.81 11.62
CA PRO A 124 8.82 10.25 12.96
C PRO A 124 8.50 9.18 14.00
N ASP A 125 9.34 9.06 15.03
CA ASP A 125 9.24 7.99 16.05
C ASP A 125 7.85 7.88 16.69
N TYR A 126 7.16 9.00 16.90
CA TYR A 126 5.79 9.01 17.48
C TYR A 126 4.74 8.34 16.58
N ALA A 127 5.02 8.21 15.28
CA ALA A 127 4.13 7.58 14.32
C ALA A 127 4.46 6.09 14.12
N VAL A 128 5.53 5.57 14.71
CA VAL A 128 5.93 4.17 14.60
C VAL A 128 5.26 3.35 15.70
N THR A 129 4.33 2.47 15.33
CA THR A 129 3.56 1.65 16.29
C THR A 129 3.75 0.14 16.11
N PHE A 130 4.68 -0.29 15.24
CA PHE A 130 4.96 -1.72 15.05
C PHE A 130 5.29 -2.41 16.39
N PRO A 131 4.58 -3.51 16.72
CA PRO A 131 4.76 -4.16 18.01
C PRO A 131 6.14 -4.83 18.12
N HIS A 132 6.67 -4.92 19.35
CA HIS A 132 7.89 -5.66 19.74
C HIS A 132 9.26 -4.99 19.50
N GLN A 133 9.37 -3.65 19.45
CA GLN A 133 10.67 -2.97 19.34
C GLN A 133 11.03 -2.10 20.54
N ARG A 134 12.27 -2.21 21.01
CA ARG A 134 12.84 -1.42 22.12
C ARG A 134 13.15 0.03 21.71
N HIS A 135 13.38 0.24 20.41
CA HIS A 135 13.57 1.55 19.76
C HIS A 135 12.79 1.53 18.44
N PRO A 136 11.53 1.97 18.42
CA PRO A 136 10.67 1.86 17.26
C PRO A 136 11.16 2.84 16.18
N THR A 137 11.74 2.30 15.12
CA THR A 137 12.13 3.07 13.93
C THR A 137 11.96 2.19 12.70
N TYR A 138 11.82 2.81 11.54
CA TYR A 138 11.87 2.14 10.24
C TYR A 138 13.06 2.57 9.39
N ALA A 139 14.04 3.28 9.98
CA ALA A 139 15.22 3.78 9.28
C ALA A 139 16.06 2.67 8.60
N ASP A 140 15.92 1.42 9.06
CA ASP A 140 16.56 0.22 8.53
C ASP A 140 15.82 -0.39 7.32
N ILE A 141 14.57 -0.02 7.05
CA ILE A 141 13.81 -0.55 5.91
C ILE A 141 14.31 0.13 4.63
N PRO A 142 14.83 -0.62 3.64
CA PRO A 142 15.33 -0.03 2.41
C PRO A 142 14.20 0.49 1.52
N VAL A 143 14.43 1.66 0.91
CA VAL A 143 13.55 2.22 -0.12
C VAL A 143 13.83 1.50 -1.44
N PRO A 144 12.82 1.00 -2.16
CA PRO A 144 13.03 0.40 -3.48
C PRO A 144 13.55 1.46 -4.45
N GLY A 145 14.69 1.20 -5.06
CA GLY A 145 15.41 2.10 -5.97
C GLY A 145 15.24 1.75 -7.45
N THR A 146 14.82 0.53 -7.79
CA THR A 146 14.53 0.12 -9.17
C THR A 146 13.07 -0.29 -9.37
N PRO A 147 12.53 -0.27 -10.61
CA PRO A 147 11.17 -0.73 -10.87
C PRO A 147 10.93 -2.20 -10.47
N GLY A 148 11.94 -3.07 -10.61
CA GLY A 148 11.88 -4.45 -10.11
C GLY A 148 11.70 -4.52 -8.59
N GLU A 149 12.48 -3.75 -7.83
CA GLU A 149 12.36 -3.68 -6.37
C GLU A 149 11.02 -3.10 -5.91
N VAL A 150 10.45 -2.16 -6.69
CA VAL A 150 9.10 -1.64 -6.44
C VAL A 150 8.06 -2.73 -6.62
N LEU A 151 8.13 -3.50 -7.72
CA LEU A 151 7.22 -4.61 -7.97
C LEU A 151 7.34 -5.70 -6.89
N ASP A 152 8.56 -6.06 -6.50
CA ASP A 152 8.83 -7.01 -5.41
C ASP A 152 8.19 -6.54 -4.09
N ARG A 153 8.24 -5.23 -3.80
CA ARG A 153 7.61 -4.68 -2.60
C ARG A 153 6.08 -4.76 -2.67
N ILE A 154 5.48 -4.47 -3.83
CA ILE A 154 4.03 -4.57 -4.03
C ILE A 154 3.56 -6.02 -3.81
N GLU A 155 4.23 -6.97 -4.46
CA GLU A 155 3.92 -8.41 -4.35
C GLU A 155 4.11 -8.94 -2.92
N GLU A 156 5.16 -8.48 -2.22
CA GLU A 156 5.35 -8.80 -0.80
C GLU A 156 4.15 -8.35 0.04
N MET A 157 3.68 -7.12 -0.15
CA MET A 157 2.56 -6.58 0.61
C MET A 157 1.27 -7.34 0.31
N GLU A 158 0.99 -7.66 -0.96
CA GLU A 158 -0.18 -8.47 -1.32
C GLU A 158 -0.13 -9.84 -0.67
N HIS A 159 1.03 -10.50 -0.71
CA HIS A 159 1.21 -11.81 -0.08
C HIS A 159 0.95 -11.75 1.43
N VAL A 160 1.53 -10.78 2.13
CA VAL A 160 1.34 -10.63 3.59
C VAL A 160 -0.12 -10.34 3.94
N VAL A 161 -0.80 -9.46 3.21
CA VAL A 161 -2.21 -9.16 3.47
C VAL A 161 -3.08 -10.39 3.18
N TRP A 162 -2.78 -11.15 2.12
CA TRP A 162 -3.49 -12.38 1.79
C TRP A 162 -3.31 -13.43 2.88
N VAL A 163 -2.09 -13.63 3.39
CA VAL A 163 -1.82 -14.51 4.53
C VAL A 163 -2.58 -14.02 5.75
N ALA A 164 -2.57 -12.72 6.04
CA ALA A 164 -3.27 -12.16 7.20
C ALA A 164 -4.78 -12.41 7.16
N GLU A 165 -5.39 -12.39 5.98
CA GLU A 165 -6.81 -12.64 5.75
C GLU A 165 -7.17 -14.14 5.81
N ASN A 166 -6.33 -15.01 5.24
CA ASN A 166 -6.72 -16.40 4.90
C ASN A 166 -5.97 -17.48 5.70
N ALA A 167 -4.85 -17.15 6.34
CA ALA A 167 -3.95 -18.11 6.96
C ALA A 167 -3.34 -17.56 8.26
N ASP A 168 -2.52 -18.37 8.94
CA ASP A 168 -1.76 -17.91 10.09
C ASP A 168 -0.63 -16.96 9.66
N LEU A 169 -0.55 -15.77 10.28
CA LEU A 169 0.45 -14.77 9.95
C LEU A 169 1.87 -15.23 10.30
N GLU A 170 2.01 -16.21 11.21
CA GLU A 170 3.30 -16.85 11.51
C GLU A 170 3.93 -17.55 10.28
N SER A 171 3.13 -17.88 9.26
CA SER A 171 3.63 -18.45 8.00
C SER A 171 4.32 -17.44 7.09
N ALA A 172 4.11 -16.13 7.31
CA ALA A 172 4.77 -15.08 6.55
C ALA A 172 6.12 -14.70 7.19
N PRO A 173 7.14 -14.33 6.40
CA PRO A 173 8.42 -13.87 6.95
C PRO A 173 8.23 -12.62 7.84
N ALA A 174 8.78 -12.65 9.06
CA ALA A 174 8.59 -11.58 10.05
C ALA A 174 9.00 -10.19 9.52
N ASP A 175 10.08 -10.11 8.74
CA ASP A 175 10.52 -8.85 8.15
C ASP A 175 9.54 -8.33 7.07
N SER A 176 8.92 -9.23 6.30
CA SER A 176 7.89 -8.86 5.31
C SER A 176 6.61 -8.37 6.00
N VAL A 177 6.22 -9.01 7.11
CA VAL A 177 5.11 -8.55 7.97
C VAL A 177 5.40 -7.13 8.49
N ARG A 178 6.62 -6.90 9.00
CA ARG A 178 7.04 -5.58 9.49
C ARG A 178 7.01 -4.52 8.40
N ARG A 179 7.55 -4.79 7.22
CA ARG A 179 7.55 -3.82 6.10
C ARG A 179 6.15 -3.52 5.59
N THR A 180 5.28 -4.52 5.53
CA THR A 180 3.88 -4.34 5.13
C THR A 180 3.12 -3.51 6.14
N TYR A 181 3.29 -3.78 7.43
CA TYR A 181 2.73 -2.96 8.49
C TYR A 181 3.23 -1.50 8.40
N ALA A 182 4.54 -1.33 8.26
CA ALA A 182 5.19 -0.03 8.15
C ALA A 182 4.69 0.76 6.93
N PHE A 183 4.40 0.09 5.82
CA PHE A 183 3.79 0.71 4.64
C PHE A 183 2.39 1.28 4.93
N PHE A 184 1.51 0.51 5.57
CA PHE A 184 0.16 1.00 5.91
C PHE A 184 0.21 2.10 6.97
N GLU A 185 1.17 2.04 7.90
CA GLU A 185 1.40 3.10 8.87
C GLU A 185 1.91 4.39 8.23
N ALA A 186 2.93 4.30 7.37
CA ALA A 186 3.45 5.43 6.62
C ALA A 186 2.38 6.05 5.70
N SER A 187 1.56 5.20 5.06
CA SER A 187 0.41 5.60 4.24
C SER A 187 -0.61 6.40 5.04
N ALA A 188 -1.01 5.89 6.20
CA ALA A 188 -1.96 6.56 7.07
C ALA A 188 -1.42 7.92 7.59
N TRP A 189 -0.15 7.95 8.02
CA TRP A 189 0.51 9.17 8.44
C TRP A 189 0.62 10.20 7.31
N LEU A 190 0.97 9.77 6.09
CA LEU A 190 1.08 10.63 4.93
C LEU A 190 -0.25 11.29 4.62
N VAL A 191 -1.32 10.50 4.52
CA VAL A 191 -2.67 11.02 4.28
C VAL A 191 -3.10 11.97 5.40
N ALA A 192 -2.90 11.62 6.67
CA ALA A 192 -3.26 12.48 7.80
C ALA A 192 -2.51 13.82 7.76
N THR A 193 -1.23 13.80 7.39
CA THR A 193 -0.38 14.98 7.25
C THR A 193 -0.84 15.87 6.10
N GLU A 194 -1.10 15.29 4.92
CA GLU A 194 -1.58 16.03 3.75
C GLU A 194 -2.99 16.61 3.97
N LEU A 195 -3.90 15.83 4.56
CA LEU A 195 -5.24 16.30 4.92
C LEU A 195 -5.19 17.46 5.92
N SER A 196 -4.28 17.41 6.89
CA SER A 196 -4.09 18.48 7.87
C SER A 196 -3.53 19.76 7.23
N ARG A 197 -2.64 19.64 6.23
CA ARG A 197 -2.14 20.78 5.44
C ARG A 197 -3.26 21.43 4.63
N TRP A 198 -4.12 20.63 4.02
CA TRP A 198 -5.24 21.10 3.19
C TRP A 198 -6.39 21.72 4.00
N MET A 199 -6.74 21.17 5.16
CA MET A 199 -7.85 21.67 5.99
C MET A 199 -7.44 22.77 6.99
N GLY A 200 -6.14 23.05 7.12
CA GLY A 200 -5.60 23.88 8.19
C GLY A 200 -5.80 23.25 9.58
N ARG A 201 -5.27 23.88 10.64
CA ARG A 201 -5.25 23.37 12.04
C ARG A 201 -6.64 23.13 12.70
N ARG A 202 -7.75 23.09 11.96
CA ARG A 202 -9.12 22.95 12.50
C ARG A 202 -9.89 21.69 12.03
N GLY A 203 -9.30 20.79 11.24
CA GLY A 203 -10.09 19.85 10.42
C GLY A 203 -9.99 18.34 10.65
N TRP A 204 -9.16 17.80 11.55
CA TRP A 204 -9.09 16.35 11.76
C TRP A 204 -8.98 15.99 13.25
N PRO A 205 -9.91 15.20 13.82
CA PRO A 205 -9.83 14.78 15.22
C PRO A 205 -8.82 13.67 15.49
N GLY A 206 -8.26 13.03 14.44
CA GLY A 206 -7.63 11.71 14.57
C GLY A 206 -6.20 11.66 15.06
N LEU A 207 -5.46 12.78 15.11
CA LEU A 207 -4.11 12.82 15.67
C LEU A 207 -3.84 14.23 16.20
N ARG A 208 -4.24 14.49 17.45
CA ARG A 208 -3.66 15.61 18.20
C ARG A 208 -2.29 15.15 18.69
N PRO A 209 -1.21 15.90 18.45
CA PRO A 209 -0.01 15.76 19.27
C PRO A 209 -0.36 16.38 20.62
N GLU A 210 -0.55 15.57 21.64
CA GLU A 210 -0.45 16.06 23.01
C GLU A 210 1.02 15.99 23.42
N GLY A 211 1.58 17.14 23.80
CA GLY A 211 2.84 17.27 24.55
C GLY A 211 4.09 17.36 23.71
#